data_AF-A0A351HW02-F1
#
_entry.id   AF-A0A351HW02-F1
#
_cell.length_a   1.000
_cell.length_b   1.000
_cell.length_c   1.000
_cell.angle_alpha   90.00
_cell.angle_beta   90.00
_cell.angle_gamma   90.00
#
_symmetry.space_group_name_H-M   'P 1'
#
loop_
_entity.id
_entity.type
_entity.pdbx_description
1 polymer ?
#
loop_
_entity_poly.entity_id
_entity_poly.type
_entity_poly.pdbx_seq_one_letter_code
_entity_poly.pdbx_strand_id
1 'polypeptide(L)'
;MKTEKWAIVTLSKDGMVLANRLAKHLDDRECQIYTKEKYANETTKIITTDITTFMGSIIGEYQIICCIMATGIVVRAIAPHLAHKSSDPGILV
;
A
#
# COMPACT_ATOMS: atom_id res chain seq x y z
N MET A 1 -12.09 -6.74 -18.60
CA MET A 1 -11.23 -5.53 -18.51
C MET A 1 -10.19 -5.84 -17.45
N LYS A 2 -8.87 -5.71 -17.73
CA LYS A 2 -7.85 -5.96 -16.70
C LYS A 2 -7.92 -4.80 -15.69
N THR A 3 -8.65 -4.98 -14.60
CA THR A 3 -8.70 -4.06 -13.46
C THR A 3 -7.34 -4.08 -12.78
N GLU A 4 -6.62 -2.98 -12.88
CA GLU A 4 -5.34 -2.77 -12.22
C GLU A 4 -5.51 -2.91 -10.69
N LYS A 5 -4.58 -3.60 -10.04
CA LYS A 5 -4.58 -3.88 -8.61
C LYS A 5 -3.70 -2.90 -7.86
N TRP A 6 -4.30 -2.26 -6.86
CA TRP A 6 -3.68 -1.24 -6.01
C TRP A 6 -3.63 -1.69 -4.56
N ALA A 7 -2.49 -1.48 -3.92
CA ALA A 7 -2.38 -1.47 -2.46
C ALA A 7 -2.31 -0.03 -1.97
N ILE A 8 -3.10 0.31 -0.95
CA ILE A 8 -3.02 1.60 -0.26
C ILE A 8 -2.54 1.33 1.16
N VAL A 9 -1.38 1.85 1.55
CA VAL A 9 -0.71 1.54 2.81
C VAL A 9 -0.65 2.79 3.68
N THR A 10 -1.15 2.71 4.92
CA THR A 10 -1.09 3.81 5.90
C THR A 10 -0.78 3.29 7.29
N LEU A 11 -0.10 4.10 8.11
CA LEU A 11 0.24 3.78 9.49
C LEU A 11 -0.42 4.70 10.53
N SER A 12 -1.37 5.54 10.10
CA SER A 12 -1.99 6.58 10.91
C SER A 12 -3.52 6.65 10.70
N LYS A 13 -4.20 7.27 11.67
CA LYS A 13 -5.65 7.52 11.61
C LYS A 13 -6.01 8.48 10.46
N ASP A 14 -5.27 9.56 10.30
CA ASP A 14 -5.55 10.54 9.24
C ASP A 14 -5.26 9.96 7.85
N GLY A 15 -4.21 9.14 7.74
CA GLY A 15 -3.94 8.41 6.51
C GLY A 15 -5.04 7.40 6.16
N MET A 16 -5.75 6.83 7.15
CA MET A 16 -6.95 6.02 6.90
C MET A 16 -8.09 6.83 6.29
N VAL A 17 -8.29 8.08 6.71
CA VAL A 17 -9.31 8.96 6.10
C VAL A 17 -8.97 9.21 4.63
N LEU A 18 -7.70 9.50 4.33
CA LEU A 18 -7.24 9.70 2.96
C LEU A 18 -7.33 8.41 2.13
N ALA A 19 -6.92 7.27 2.69
CA ALA A 19 -6.97 5.97 2.03
C ALA A 19 -8.40 5.60 1.61
N ASN A 20 -9.38 5.79 2.50
CA ASN A 20 -10.78 5.54 2.20
C ASN A 20 -11.31 6.51 1.12
N ARG A 21 -10.91 7.78 1.17
CA ARG A 21 -11.30 8.76 0.14
C ARG A 21 -10.71 8.38 -1.22
N LEU A 22 -9.43 7.98 -1.27
CA LEU A 22 -8.77 7.56 -2.50
C LEU A 22 -9.43 6.30 -3.08
N ALA A 23 -9.66 5.28 -2.26
CA ALA A 23 -10.30 4.04 -2.70
C ALA A 23 -11.69 4.28 -3.32
N LYS A 24 -12.47 5.24 -2.79
CA LYS A 24 -13.77 5.65 -3.38
C LYS A 24 -13.66 6.29 -4.76
N HIS A 25 -12.55 6.96 -5.07
CA HIS A 25 -12.32 7.58 -6.39
C HIS A 25 -11.66 6.62 -7.39
N LEU A 26 -11.20 5.47 -6.91
CA LEU A 26 -10.61 4.38 -7.70
C LEU A 26 -11.58 3.19 -7.72
N ASP A 27 -12.88 3.45 -7.77
CA ASP A 27 -13.93 2.41 -7.76
C ASP A 27 -13.95 1.57 -9.05
N ASP A 28 -13.27 2.03 -10.11
CA ASP A 28 -12.96 1.28 -11.32
C ASP A 28 -11.72 0.36 -11.18
N ARG A 29 -11.06 0.31 -10.01
CA ARG A 29 -9.85 -0.47 -9.72
C ARG A 29 -10.05 -1.44 -8.55
N GLU A 30 -9.23 -2.49 -8.49
CA GLU A 30 -9.18 -3.39 -7.33
C GLU A 30 -8.24 -2.79 -6.28
N CYS A 31 -8.79 -2.21 -5.22
CA CYS A 31 -8.00 -1.56 -4.16
C CYS A 31 -8.07 -2.34 -2.85
N GLN A 32 -6.91 -2.63 -2.24
CA GLN A 32 -6.81 -3.16 -0.88
C GLN A 32 -6.10 -2.16 0.04
N ILE A 33 -6.76 -1.75 1.12
CA ILE A 33 -6.15 -0.91 2.15
C ILE A 33 -5.45 -1.77 3.19
N TYR A 34 -4.22 -1.41 3.53
CA TYR A 34 -3.39 -2.00 4.58
C TYR A 34 -3.08 -0.96 5.67
N THR A 35 -3.29 -1.33 6.92
CA THR A 35 -3.05 -0.44 8.06
C THR A 35 -2.65 -1.17 9.34
N LYS A 36 -2.31 -0.42 10.39
CA LYS A 36 -2.09 -0.99 11.72
C LYS A 36 -3.41 -1.45 12.34
N GLU A 37 -3.36 -2.52 13.11
CA GLU A 37 -4.51 -3.13 13.81
C GLU A 37 -5.42 -2.08 14.50
N LYS A 38 -4.83 -1.15 15.26
CA LYS A 38 -5.58 -0.08 15.95
C LYS A 38 -6.38 0.87 15.05
N TYR A 39 -6.17 0.84 13.73
CA TYR A 39 -6.88 1.66 12.74
C TYR A 39 -7.64 0.81 11.71
N ALA A 40 -7.59 -0.51 11.84
CA ALA A 40 -8.25 -1.43 10.93
C ALA A 40 -9.76 -1.44 11.13
N ASN A 41 -10.47 -1.79 10.06
CA ASN A 41 -11.89 -2.07 10.03
C ASN A 41 -12.14 -3.27 9.08
N GLU A 42 -13.42 -3.63 8.89
CA GLU A 42 -13.86 -4.79 8.11
C GLU A 42 -13.38 -4.82 6.65
N THR A 43 -13.02 -3.68 6.06
CA THR A 43 -12.58 -3.58 4.66
C THR A 43 -11.06 -3.46 4.50
N THR A 44 -10.32 -3.46 5.62
CA THR A 44 -8.86 -3.33 5.62
C THR A 44 -8.15 -4.62 6.00
N LYS A 45 -6.91 -4.75 5.55
CA LYS A 45 -5.97 -5.78 6.04
C LYS A 45 -4.99 -5.18 7.04
N ILE A 46 -4.63 -5.98 8.02
CA ILE A 46 -3.72 -5.59 9.09
C ILE A 46 -2.28 -5.86 8.66
N ILE A 47 -1.40 -4.90 8.89
CA ILE A 47 0.06 -5.07 8.83
C ILE A 47 0.51 -5.70 10.14
N THR A 48 0.96 -6.94 10.09
CA THR A 48 1.34 -7.73 11.28
C THR A 48 2.85 -7.78 11.54
N THR A 49 3.67 -7.35 10.58
CA THR A 49 5.14 -7.30 10.67
C THR A 49 5.63 -5.84 10.71
N ASP A 50 6.96 -5.66 10.79
CA ASP A 50 7.54 -4.36 10.49
C ASP A 50 7.28 -3.96 9.01
N ILE A 51 7.40 -2.65 8.73
CA ILE A 51 7.04 -2.09 7.43
C ILE A 51 7.93 -2.62 6.30
N THR A 52 9.20 -2.91 6.55
CA THR A 52 10.12 -3.42 5.52
C THR A 52 9.71 -4.82 5.12
N THR A 53 9.57 -5.74 6.10
CA THR A 53 9.09 -7.11 5.86
C THR A 53 7.73 -7.13 5.17
N PHE A 54 6.81 -6.25 5.61
CA PHE A 54 5.49 -6.13 4.99
C PHE A 54 5.58 -5.70 3.53
N MET A 55 6.34 -4.65 3.22
CA MET A 55 6.50 -4.17 1.84
C MET A 55 7.10 -5.25 0.94
N GLY A 56 8.09 -6.01 1.43
CA GLY A 56 8.65 -7.16 0.72
C GLY A 56 7.62 -8.24 0.39
N SER A 57 6.65 -8.48 1.28
CA SER A 57 5.58 -9.47 1.05
C SER A 57 4.61 -9.06 -0.06
N ILE A 58 4.34 -7.77 -0.25
CA ILE A 58 3.33 -7.29 -1.20
C ILE A 58 3.89 -6.73 -2.51
N ILE A 59 5.21 -6.50 -2.62
CA ILE A 59 5.81 -5.76 -3.74
C ILE A 59 5.50 -6.37 -5.11
N GLY A 60 5.39 -7.70 -5.20
CA GLY A 60 5.06 -8.42 -6.44
C GLY A 60 3.57 -8.70 -6.65
N GLU A 61 2.71 -8.37 -5.70
CA GLU A 61 1.27 -8.70 -5.75
C GLU A 61 0.42 -7.62 -6.42
N TYR A 62 0.96 -6.41 -6.55
CA TYR A 62 0.24 -5.22 -6.98
C TYR A 62 0.94 -4.55 -8.17
N GLN A 63 0.17 -3.83 -8.98
CA GLN A 63 0.76 -2.96 -10.02
C GLN A 63 1.15 -1.61 -9.43
N ILE A 64 0.37 -1.10 -8.48
CA ILE A 64 0.62 0.18 -7.81
C ILE A 64 0.55 -0.01 -6.29
N ILE A 65 1.50 0.57 -5.57
CA ILE A 65 1.46 0.70 -4.12
C ILE A 65 1.49 2.18 -3.75
N CYS A 66 0.40 2.68 -3.19
CA CYS A 66 0.25 4.05 -2.70
C CYS A 66 0.49 4.09 -1.18
N CYS A 67 1.54 4.77 -0.76
CA CYS A 67 1.98 4.86 0.63
C CYS A 67 1.61 6.21 1.24
N ILE A 68 0.58 6.26 2.08
CA ILE A 68 0.19 7.44 2.83
C ILE A 68 0.98 7.48 4.15
N MET A 69 2.26 7.82 4.04
CA MET A 69 3.20 7.97 5.16
C MET A 69 4.45 8.75 4.74
N ALA A 70 5.40 8.98 5.66
CA ALA A 70 6.63 9.71 5.34
C ALA A 70 7.48 9.00 4.27
N THR A 71 7.85 9.73 3.21
CA THR A 71 8.66 9.23 2.09
C THR A 71 9.93 8.55 2.53
N GLY A 72 10.62 9.09 3.54
CA GLY A 72 11.85 8.49 4.08
C GLY A 72 11.66 7.08 4.66
N ILE A 73 10.48 6.72 5.16
CA ILE A 73 10.17 5.35 5.58
C ILE A 73 9.90 4.47 4.37
N VAL A 74 9.11 4.97 3.41
CA VAL A 74 8.76 4.21 2.19
C VAL A 74 10.00 3.80 1.42
N VAL A 75 10.90 4.74 1.12
CA VAL A 75 12.10 4.45 0.33
C VAL A 75 13.02 3.42 1.00
N ARG A 76 13.15 3.48 2.33
CA ARG A 76 13.94 2.49 3.10
C ARG A 76 13.26 1.13 3.16
N ALA A 77 11.93 1.10 3.24
CA ALA A 77 11.16 -0.15 3.29
C ALA A 77 11.19 -0.89 1.95
N ILE A 78 11.13 -0.19 0.81
CA ILE A 78 11.13 -0.84 -0.52
C ILE A 78 12.54 -1.18 -1.02
N ALA A 79 13.57 -0.41 -0.64
CA ALA A 79 14.91 -0.53 -1.23
C ALA A 79 15.49 -1.96 -1.22
N PRO A 80 15.35 -2.78 -0.16
CA PRO A 80 15.85 -4.15 -0.14
C PRO A 80 15.10 -5.12 -1.06
N HIS A 81 13.93 -4.72 -1.57
CA HIS A 81 13.00 -5.58 -2.30
C HIS A 81 12.83 -5.22 -3.77
N LEU A 82 13.44 -4.13 -4.23
CA LEU A 82 13.45 -3.75 -5.64
C LEU A 82 14.22 -4.80 -6.45
N ALA A 83 13.64 -5.25 -7.56
CA ALA A 83 14.23 -6.28 -8.40
C ALA A 83 14.52 -5.75 -9.81
N HIS A 84 13.50 -5.27 -10.52
CA HIS A 84 13.64 -4.79 -11.88
C HIS A 84 12.56 -3.76 -12.24
N LYS A 85 12.96 -2.66 -12.87
CA LYS A 85 12.06 -1.58 -13.34
C LYS A 85 10.88 -2.02 -14.22
N SER A 86 10.95 -3.21 -14.83
CA SER A 86 9.90 -3.76 -15.69
C SER A 86 8.88 -4.62 -14.94
N SER A 87 9.18 -5.03 -13.71
CA SER A 87 8.34 -5.91 -12.88
C SER A 87 7.95 -5.29 -11.56
N ASP A 88 8.77 -4.38 -11.03
CA ASP A 88 8.49 -3.68 -9.78
C ASP A 88 7.23 -2.81 -9.92
N PRO A 89 6.42 -2.68 -8.87
CA PRO A 89 5.21 -1.88 -8.90
C PRO A 89 5.54 -0.39 -8.99
N GLY A 90 4.60 0.40 -9.50
CA GLY A 90 4.64 1.84 -9.32
C GLY A 90 4.46 2.19 -7.84
N ILE A 91 5.41 2.94 -7.28
CA ILE A 91 5.32 3.44 -5.90
C ILE A 91 4.87 4.90 -5.93
N LEU A 92 3.78 5.20 -5.24
CA LEU A 92 3.27 6.56 -5.02
C LEU A 92 3.37 6.89 -3.54
N VAL A 93 3.82 8.09 -3.18
CA VAL A 93 3.90 8.59 -1.81
C VAL A 93 3.20 9.93 -1.68
#